data_AF-A0A5N3UJA7-F1
#
_entry.id   AF-A0A5N3UJA7-F1
#
_cell.length_a   1.000
_cell.length_b   1.000
_cell.length_c   1.000
_cell.angle_alpha   90.00
_cell.angle_beta   90.00
_cell.angle_gamma   90.00
#
_symmetry.space_group_name_H-M   'P 1'
#
loop_
_entity.id
_entity.type
_entity.pdbx_description
1 polymer ?
#
loop_
_entity_poly.entity_id
_entity_poly.type
_entity_poly.pdbx_seq_one_letter_code
_entity_poly.pdbx_strand_id
1 'polypeptide(L)'
;MYVRVSFDTKPDLLLHLMTKEWQLELPKLLISVHGGLQNFELQPKLKQVFGKGLIKAAMTTGAWIFTGGVNTGNWSRLVSRLKVCPHGHI
;
A
#
# COMPACT_ATOMS: atom_id res chain seq x y z
N MET A 1 -3.69 -2.09 -14.15
CA MET A 1 -2.45 -2.72 -14.65
C MET A 1 -1.66 -3.21 -13.45
N TYR A 2 -1.15 -4.44 -13.49
CA TYR A 2 -0.26 -4.99 -12.46
C TYR A 2 0.98 -5.55 -13.14
N VAL A 3 2.10 -5.60 -12.41
CA VAL A 3 3.38 -6.15 -12.89
C VAL A 3 3.81 -7.21 -11.88
N ARG A 4 4.13 -8.41 -12.37
CA ARG A 4 4.76 -9.47 -11.56
C ARG A 4 6.28 -9.31 -11.67
N VAL A 5 6.96 -9.39 -10.55
CA VAL A 5 8.42 -9.27 -10.45
C VAL A 5 9.01 -10.50 -9.77
N SER A 6 10.26 -10.83 -10.08
CA SER A 6 10.98 -11.92 -9.40
C SER A 6 11.39 -11.50 -7.99
N PHE A 7 11.54 -12.45 -7.08
CA PHE A 7 11.95 -12.20 -5.69
C PHE A 7 13.33 -11.53 -5.58
N ASP A 8 14.23 -11.85 -6.50
CA ASP A 8 15.60 -11.32 -6.58
C ASP A 8 15.72 -10.05 -7.43
N THR A 9 14.60 -9.46 -7.86
CA THR A 9 14.60 -8.21 -8.61
C THR A 9 15.23 -7.10 -7.77
N LYS A 10 16.23 -6.41 -8.32
CA LYS A 10 16.89 -5.29 -7.64
C LYS A 10 15.87 -4.18 -7.28
N PRO A 11 15.85 -3.67 -6.03
CA PRO A 11 14.90 -2.63 -5.61
C PRO A 11 14.93 -1.37 -6.47
N ASP A 12 16.08 -0.98 -7.01
CA ASP A 12 16.22 0.19 -7.88
C ASP A 12 15.37 0.10 -9.15
N LEU A 13 15.17 -1.13 -9.68
CA LEU A 13 14.30 -1.35 -10.83
C LEU A 13 12.83 -1.14 -10.47
N LEU A 14 12.41 -1.52 -9.26
CA LEU A 14 11.07 -1.23 -8.77
C LEU A 14 10.86 0.27 -8.57
N LEU A 15 11.83 0.97 -8.01
CA LEU A 15 11.77 2.42 -7.86
C LEU A 15 11.71 3.13 -9.22
N HIS A 16 12.49 2.67 -10.20
CA HIS A 16 12.44 3.17 -11.56
C HIS A 16 11.07 2.94 -12.19
N LEU A 17 10.53 1.73 -12.11
CA LEU A 17 9.17 1.42 -12.59
C LEU A 17 8.14 2.36 -11.97
N MET A 18 8.18 2.55 -10.65
CA MET A 18 7.22 3.39 -9.94
C MET A 18 7.33 4.87 -10.34
N THR A 19 8.54 5.40 -10.47
CA THR A 19 8.76 6.85 -10.67
C THR A 19 8.80 7.27 -12.14
N LYS A 20 9.25 6.39 -13.04
CA LYS A 20 9.43 6.70 -14.48
C LYS A 20 8.28 6.17 -15.32
N GLU A 21 8.02 4.86 -15.24
CA GLU A 21 6.97 4.24 -16.06
C GLU A 21 5.57 4.56 -15.54
N TRP A 22 5.39 4.49 -14.22
CA TRP A 22 4.12 4.79 -13.57
C TRP A 22 3.98 6.25 -13.16
N GLN A 23 5.03 7.06 -13.32
CA GLN A 23 5.01 8.51 -13.06
C GLN A 23 4.51 8.86 -11.65
N LEU A 24 4.90 8.08 -10.64
CA LEU A 24 4.66 8.43 -9.25
C LEU A 24 5.69 9.45 -8.77
N GLU A 25 5.22 10.44 -8.02
CA GLU A 25 6.11 11.34 -7.28
C GLU A 25 6.87 10.57 -6.20
N LEU A 26 8.16 10.86 -6.08
CA LEU A 26 9.01 10.28 -5.04
C LEU A 26 8.45 10.67 -3.66
N PRO A 27 8.22 9.70 -2.75
CA PRO A 27 7.58 10.00 -1.49
C PRO A 27 8.58 10.60 -0.51
N LYS A 28 8.08 11.46 0.37
CA LYS A 28 8.88 12.00 1.50
C LYS A 28 8.90 11.05 2.70
N LEU A 29 8.00 10.07 2.72
CA LEU A 29 7.82 9.12 3.80
C LEU A 29 7.25 7.79 3.24
N LEU A 30 7.70 6.67 3.81
CA LEU A 30 7.13 5.35 3.54
C LEU A 30 6.39 4.86 4.79
N ILE A 31 5.15 4.41 4.62
CA ILE A 31 4.33 3.83 5.68
C ILE A 31 4.09 2.36 5.33
N SER A 32 4.64 1.43 6.11
CA SER A 32 4.34 0.00 5.96
C SER A 32 3.25 -0.43 6.95
N VAL A 33 2.19 -1.05 6.44
CA VAL A 33 1.07 -1.58 7.23
C VAL A 33 1.08 -3.10 7.13
N HIS A 34 1.26 -3.75 8.28
CA HIS A 34 1.23 -5.20 8.41
C HIS A 34 0.00 -5.63 9.23
N GLY A 35 -0.66 -6.70 8.80
CA GLY A 35 -1.73 -7.36 9.55
C GLY A 35 -1.21 -8.60 10.30
N GLY A 36 -1.98 -9.06 11.29
CA GLY A 36 -1.72 -10.35 11.93
C GLY A 36 -2.15 -11.53 11.04
N LEU A 37 -1.57 -12.70 11.31
CA LEU A 37 -1.89 -13.98 10.64
C LEU A 37 -3.32 -14.48 10.92
N GLN A 38 -3.92 -14.02 12.02
CA GLN A 38 -5.28 -14.39 12.42
C GLN A 38 -6.28 -13.35 11.91
N ASN A 39 -7.48 -13.79 11.56
CA ASN A 39 -8.60 -12.91 11.19
C ASN A 39 -8.97 -12.02 12.38
N PHE A 40 -8.35 -10.84 12.43
CA PHE A 40 -8.67 -9.81 13.41
C PHE A 40 -9.76 -8.91 12.84
N GLU A 41 -10.97 -9.04 13.38
CA GLU A 41 -12.06 -8.17 12.97
C GLU A 41 -12.11 -6.92 13.83
N LEU A 42 -11.59 -5.82 13.28
CA LEU A 42 -11.77 -4.50 13.86
C LEU A 42 -13.27 -4.13 13.93
N GLN A 43 -13.69 -3.54 15.05
CA GLN A 43 -15.03 -2.95 15.15
C GLN A 43 -15.27 -1.94 14.01
N PRO A 44 -16.48 -1.85 13.43
CA PRO A 44 -16.75 -1.01 12.25
C PRO A 44 -16.32 0.45 12.42
N LYS A 45 -16.55 1.04 13.60
CA LYS A 45 -16.15 2.41 13.92
C LYS A 45 -14.62 2.59 13.89
N LEU A 46 -13.88 1.61 14.42
CA LEU A 46 -12.42 1.65 14.44
C LEU A 46 -11.83 1.46 13.04
N LYS A 47 -12.39 0.56 12.22
CA LYS A 47 -12.04 0.44 10.78
C LYS A 47 -12.17 1.79 10.07
N GLN A 48 -13.27 2.51 10.32
CA GLN A 48 -13.54 3.79 9.68
C GLN A 48 -12.57 4.89 10.13
N VAL A 49 -12.34 5.03 11.45
CA VAL A 49 -11.45 6.06 11.99
C VAL A 49 -10.00 5.79 11.56
N PHE A 50 -9.55 4.54 11.65
CA PHE A 50 -8.22 4.13 11.21
C PHE A 50 -8.00 4.43 9.73
N GLY A 51 -8.95 4.04 8.86
CA GLY A 51 -8.85 4.29 7.43
C GLY A 51 -8.80 5.77 7.07
N LYS A 52 -9.65 6.59 7.70
CA LYS A 52 -9.63 8.05 7.50
C LYS A 52 -8.31 8.67 7.94
N GLY A 53 -7.79 8.26 9.10
CA GLY A 53 -6.50 8.74 9.62
C GLY A 53 -5.35 8.41 8.68
N LEU A 54 -5.31 7.16 8.18
CA LEU A 54 -4.25 6.69 7.28
C LEU A 54 -4.26 7.44 5.94
N ILE A 55 -5.44 7.62 5.32
CA ILE A 55 -5.58 8.43 4.09
C ILE A 55 -5.12 9.86 4.35
N LYS A 56 -5.58 10.47 5.45
CA LYS A 56 -5.22 11.85 5.79
C LYS A 56 -3.70 12.01 5.96
N ALA A 57 -3.05 11.07 6.64
CA ALA A 57 -1.60 11.09 6.82
C ALA A 57 -0.86 11.01 5.49
N ALA A 58 -1.23 10.08 4.61
CA ALA A 58 -0.61 9.92 3.30
C ALA A 58 -0.78 11.16 2.41
N MET A 59 -1.99 11.73 2.36
CA MET A 59 -2.26 12.93 1.56
C MET A 59 -1.51 14.17 2.08
N THR A 60 -1.40 14.32 3.41
CA THR A 60 -0.76 15.49 4.02
C THR A 60 0.76 15.48 3.83
N THR A 61 1.37 14.28 3.82
CA THR A 61 2.83 14.12 3.79
C THR A 61 3.37 13.78 2.42
N GLY A 62 2.51 13.37 1.47
CA GLY A 62 2.94 12.75 0.21
C GLY A 62 3.60 11.38 0.45
N ALA A 63 3.13 10.64 1.46
CA ALA A 63 3.68 9.32 1.77
C ALA A 63 3.16 8.24 0.83
N TRP A 64 4.01 7.26 0.52
CA TRP A 64 3.54 6.00 -0.03
C TRP A 64 3.15 5.05 1.09
N ILE A 65 2.07 4.29 0.89
CA ILE A 65 1.64 3.24 1.80
C ILE A 65 1.94 1.88 1.16
N PHE A 66 2.68 1.02 1.85
CA PHE A 66 2.88 -0.38 1.50
C PHE A 66 2.04 -1.29 2.41
N THR A 67 1.38 -2.28 1.83
CA THR A 67 0.68 -3.34 2.57
C THR A 67 0.94 -4.69 1.91
N GLY A 68 0.99 -5.76 2.72
CA GLY A 68 1.27 -7.14 2.29
C GLY A 68 0.16 -7.83 1.48
N GLY A 69 -0.69 -7.11 0.76
CA GLY A 69 -1.56 -7.69 -0.28
C GLY A 69 -2.64 -8.69 0.16
N VAL A 70 -2.99 -8.79 1.44
CA VAL A 70 -4.10 -9.63 1.91
C VAL A 70 -5.43 -8.87 1.86
N ASN A 71 -6.41 -9.44 1.15
CA ASN A 71 -7.70 -8.84 0.84
C ASN A 71 -8.64 -8.83 2.07
N THR A 72 -8.29 -8.08 3.12
CA THR A 72 -9.10 -7.96 4.34
C THR A 72 -9.95 -6.69 4.28
N GLY A 73 -11.01 -6.71 3.48
CA GLY A 73 -12.08 -5.70 3.46
C GLY A 73 -11.82 -4.48 2.56
N ASN A 74 -12.85 -3.62 2.43
CA ASN A 74 -13.07 -2.43 1.56
C ASN A 74 -11.90 -1.47 1.22
N TRP A 75 -10.66 -1.75 1.62
CA TRP A 75 -9.43 -1.04 1.23
C TRP A 75 -9.21 -1.01 -0.28
N SER A 76 -9.74 -1.97 -1.02
CA SER A 76 -9.60 -2.12 -2.48
C SER A 76 -10.07 -0.87 -3.26
N ARG A 77 -11.02 -0.09 -2.72
CA ARG A 77 -11.53 1.13 -3.36
C ARG A 77 -10.77 2.41 -2.98
N LEU A 78 -9.99 2.37 -1.90
CA LEU A 78 -9.14 3.49 -1.43
C LEU A 78 -7.71 3.40 -1.98
N VAL A 79 -7.25 2.17 -2.20
CA VAL A 79 -5.95 1.82 -2.81
C VAL A 79 -5.90 2.13 -4.33
N SER A 80 -7.04 2.42 -4.97
CA SER A 80 -7.03 2.86 -6.38
C SER A 80 -6.51 4.29 -6.57
N ARG A 81 -6.42 5.10 -5.50
CA ARG A 81 -5.83 6.45 -5.53
C ARG A 81 -4.40 6.53 -5.00
N LEU A 82 -3.93 5.50 -4.32
CA LEU A 82 -2.56 5.37 -3.82
C LEU A 82 -2.02 4.07 -4.38
N LYS A 83 -1.14 4.11 -5.40
CA LYS A 83 -0.59 2.92 -6.03
C LYS A 83 0.16 2.09 -4.97
N VAL A 84 -0.50 1.08 -4.42
CA VAL A 84 0.12 0.11 -3.50
C VAL A 84 0.47 -1.15 -4.28
N CYS A 85 1.72 -1.57 -4.19
CA CYS A 85 2.19 -2.86 -4.71
C CYS A 85 1.76 -3.99 -3.76
N PRO A 86 0.95 -4.96 -4.21
CA PRO A 86 0.72 -6.17 -3.44
C PRO A 86 1.95 -7.07 -3.56
N HIS A 87 2.56 -7.42 -2.42
CA HIS A 87 3.44 -8.60 -2.34
C HIS A 87 2.60 -9.77 -1.82
N GLY A 88 2.47 -10.80 -2.65
CA GLY A 88 1.98 -12.10 -2.23
C GLY A 88 3.14 -12.93 -1.69
N HIS A 89 2.96 -13.50 -0.50
CA HIS A 89 3.42 -14.84 -0.19
C HIS A 89 2.20 -15.72 -0.52
N ILE A 90 2.21 -16.65 -1.48
CA ILE A 90 3.12 -17.77 -1.78
C ILE A 90 3.36 -17.84 -3.30
#